data_AF-A0A7W3YNN8-F1
#
_entry.id   AF-A0A7W3YNN8-F1
#
_cell.length_a   1.000
_cell.length_b   1.000
_cell.length_c   1.000
_cell.angle_alpha   90.00
_cell.angle_beta   90.00
_cell.angle_gamma   90.00
#
_symmetry.space_group_name_H-M   'P 1'
#
loop_
_entity.id
_entity.type
_entity.pdbx_description
1 polymer ?
#
loop_
_entity_poly.entity_id
_entity_poly.type
_entity_poly.pdbx_seq_one_letter_code
_entity_poly.pdbx_strand_id
1 'polypeptide(L)'
;MGKLITESDVRKLVKDGKISKHQVFFLPRGTILTPSARGFLIDHQVKINKGNSKLNGNKVVINRQRTFTSSLATPNIDFENLESLQVPMLELKNRLKEQTITLIKIISLSENYDEKPKVIQSIIEFINGILVGDFYRYDTNKSLEKIKISSIKLNVLTDEIMCLLNQLQVLIVDIAISLRAIKTFYPDLNSLDSYKDIVSWQEEVQKWISDVLSIDNN
;
A
#
# COMPACT_ATOMS: atom_id res chain seq x y z
N MET A 1 8.99 21.58 33.54
CA MET A 1 7.69 20.94 33.78
C MET A 1 6.73 21.35 32.67
N GLY A 2 6.20 20.38 31.91
CA GLY A 2 5.25 20.67 30.83
C GLY A 2 3.84 20.87 31.36
N LYS A 3 3.12 21.89 30.88
CA LYS A 3 1.72 22.15 31.25
C LYS A 3 0.78 21.49 30.24
N LEU A 4 -0.20 20.75 30.72
CA LEU A 4 -1.27 20.20 29.87
C LEU A 4 -2.34 21.26 29.66
N ILE A 5 -2.70 21.54 28.41
CA ILE A 5 -3.82 22.42 28.06
C ILE A 5 -4.98 21.55 27.58
N THR A 6 -6.11 21.66 28.28
CA THR A 6 -7.35 20.94 27.97
C THR A 6 -8.31 21.81 27.15
N GLU A 7 -9.36 21.21 26.61
CA GLU A 7 -10.38 21.95 25.84
C GLU A 7 -11.04 23.02 26.70
N SER A 8 -11.27 22.72 27.99
CA SER A 8 -11.85 23.66 28.94
C SER A 8 -11.02 24.93 29.11
N ASP A 9 -9.68 24.81 29.04
CA ASP A 9 -8.76 25.94 29.13
C ASP A 9 -8.82 26.79 27.85
N VAL A 10 -8.86 26.15 26.68
CA VAL A 10 -9.01 26.85 25.39
C VAL A 10 -10.35 27.58 25.31
N ARG A 11 -11.43 26.96 25.77
CA ARG A 11 -12.76 27.57 25.78
C ARG A 11 -12.83 28.79 26.69
N LYS A 12 -12.12 28.78 27.83
CA LYS A 12 -11.95 29.96 28.69
C LYS A 12 -11.19 31.07 27.96
N LEU A 13 -10.09 30.75 27.27
CA LEU A 13 -9.31 31.75 26.52
C LEU A 13 -10.09 32.40 25.37
N VAL A 14 -10.99 31.65 24.72
CA VAL A 14 -11.91 32.20 23.71
C VAL A 14 -12.96 33.10 24.36
N LYS A 15 -13.55 32.69 25.49
CA LYS A 15 -14.52 33.52 26.24
C LYS A 15 -13.91 34.83 26.75
N ASP A 16 -12.66 34.79 27.18
CA ASP A 16 -11.90 35.95 27.64
C ASP A 16 -11.42 36.86 26.49
N GLY A 17 -11.76 36.54 25.23
CA GLY A 17 -11.39 37.31 24.05
C GLY A 17 -9.90 37.26 23.69
N LYS A 18 -9.11 36.41 24.34
CA LYS A 18 -7.67 36.26 24.10
C LYS A 18 -7.36 35.46 22.84
N ILE A 19 -8.34 34.74 22.31
CA ILE A 19 -8.28 34.00 21.05
C ILE A 19 -9.49 34.43 20.22
N SER A 20 -9.26 35.08 19.09
CA SER A 20 -10.32 35.39 18.14
C SER A 20 -10.25 34.51 16.89
N LYS A 21 -11.40 34.35 16.23
CA LYS A 21 -11.52 33.54 15.01
C LYS A 21 -10.51 34.04 13.96
N HIS A 22 -9.79 33.14 13.31
CA HIS A 22 -8.71 33.41 12.34
C HIS A 22 -7.37 33.91 12.92
N GLN A 23 -7.18 33.95 14.24
CA GLN A 23 -5.88 34.25 14.83
C GLN A 23 -4.99 33.00 14.97
N VAL A 24 -3.70 33.24 15.19
CA VAL A 24 -2.72 32.20 15.47
C VAL A 24 -2.62 32.00 16.99
N PHE A 25 -2.93 30.80 17.47
CA PHE A 25 -2.70 30.40 18.85
C PHE A 25 -1.27 29.92 19.04
N PHE A 26 -0.51 30.63 19.87
CA PHE A 26 0.88 30.32 20.15
C PHE A 26 0.99 29.37 21.34
N LEU A 27 1.54 28.17 21.10
CA LEU A 27 1.75 27.18 22.16
C LEU A 27 3.13 27.39 22.82
N PRO A 28 3.20 27.60 24.16
CA PRO A 28 4.47 27.67 24.86
C PRO A 28 5.27 26.36 24.75
N ARG A 29 6.60 26.46 24.75
CA ARG A 29 7.47 25.28 24.69
C ARG A 29 7.28 24.40 25.92
N GLY A 30 7.16 23.09 25.70
CA GLY A 30 6.91 22.11 26.74
C GLY A 30 5.44 21.95 27.13
N THR A 31 4.52 22.67 26.49
CA THR A 31 3.08 22.51 26.71
C THR A 31 2.50 21.44 25.79
N ILE A 32 1.71 20.52 26.34
CA ILE A 32 1.01 19.48 25.59
C ILE A 32 -0.46 19.92 25.45
N LEU A 33 -0.95 19.94 24.22
CA LEU A 33 -2.35 20.22 23.92
C LEU A 33 -3.09 18.87 23.82
N THR A 34 -4.21 18.71 24.53
CA THR A 34 -5.01 17.48 24.40
C THR A 34 -5.64 17.38 23.00
N PRO A 35 -5.95 16.16 22.51
CA PRO A 35 -6.62 15.98 21.21
C PRO A 35 -7.92 16.79 21.09
N SER A 36 -8.73 16.82 22.15
CA SER A 36 -9.98 17.60 22.19
C SER A 36 -9.76 19.10 22.10
N ALA A 37 -8.73 19.63 22.77
CA ALA A 37 -8.35 21.03 22.66
C ALA A 37 -7.85 21.40 21.25
N ARG A 38 -7.20 20.45 20.56
CA ARG A 38 -6.74 20.61 19.17
C ARG A 38 -7.92 20.68 18.21
N GLY A 39 -8.89 19.76 18.35
CA GLY A 39 -10.11 19.75 17.55
C GLY A 39 -10.87 21.08 17.68
N PHE A 40 -11.09 21.53 18.91
CA PHE A 40 -11.78 22.79 19.18
C PHE A 40 -11.12 24.02 18.51
N LEU A 41 -9.78 24.12 18.51
CA LEU A 41 -9.07 25.22 17.84
C LEU A 41 -9.21 25.16 16.30
N ILE A 42 -9.20 23.97 15.73
CA ILE A 42 -9.37 23.75 14.29
C ILE A 42 -10.78 24.12 13.84
N ASP A 43 -11.81 23.70 14.59
CA ASP A 43 -13.21 24.03 14.30
C ASP A 43 -13.47 25.54 14.31
N HIS A 44 -12.70 26.28 15.12
CA HIS A 44 -12.77 27.74 15.21
C HIS A 44 -11.79 28.46 14.25
N GLN A 45 -11.17 27.72 13.32
CA GLN A 45 -10.22 28.20 12.32
C GLN A 45 -9.01 28.93 12.93
N VAL A 46 -8.59 28.52 14.12
CA VAL A 46 -7.45 29.10 14.84
C VAL A 46 -6.21 28.28 14.50
N LYS A 47 -5.22 28.92 13.84
CA LYS A 47 -3.98 28.24 13.44
C LYS A 47 -3.07 28.05 14.65
N ILE A 48 -2.51 26.85 14.82
CA ILE A 48 -1.61 26.55 15.96
C ILE A 48 -0.16 26.72 15.48
N ASN A 49 0.59 27.66 16.03
CA ASN A 49 2.01 27.81 15.73
C ASN A 49 2.88 27.30 16.88
N LYS A 50 3.74 26.32 16.58
CA LYS A 50 4.69 25.73 17.52
C LYS A 50 6.07 26.37 17.33
N GLY A 51 6.24 27.56 17.89
CA GLY A 51 7.57 28.08 18.24
C GLY A 51 8.03 29.39 17.61
N ASN A 52 8.71 30.16 18.46
CA ASN A 52 9.68 31.24 18.24
C ASN A 52 9.46 32.17 17.05
N SER A 53 8.64 33.20 17.21
CA SER A 53 9.00 34.48 16.60
C SER A 53 8.44 35.65 17.36
N LYS A 54 9.33 36.61 17.61
CA LYS A 54 9.04 37.93 18.14
C LYS A 54 8.09 38.65 17.18
N LEU A 55 7.15 39.39 17.75
CA LEU A 55 6.39 40.46 17.10
C LEU A 55 7.31 41.25 16.15
N ASN A 56 6.90 41.38 14.88
CA ASN A 56 7.12 42.59 14.09
C ASN A 56 6.34 42.57 12.77
N GLY A 57 5.56 43.63 12.56
CA GLY A 57 5.49 44.34 11.29
C GLY A 57 4.49 43.86 10.24
N ASN A 58 3.39 44.60 10.13
CA ASN A 58 2.48 44.67 8.98
C ASN A 58 3.18 44.58 7.62
N LYS A 59 2.70 43.70 6.73
CA LYS A 59 2.45 44.01 5.32
C LYS A 59 1.24 43.21 4.81
N VAL A 60 0.14 43.92 4.62
CA VAL A 60 -1.00 43.46 3.84
C VAL A 60 -0.58 43.53 2.36
N VAL A 61 -0.40 42.37 1.72
CA VAL A 61 -0.29 42.29 0.25
C VAL A 61 -1.60 41.74 -0.26
N ILE A 62 -2.47 42.64 -0.74
CA ILE A 62 -3.66 42.27 -1.51
C ILE A 62 -3.18 41.96 -2.92
N ASN A 63 -3.01 40.68 -3.25
CA ASN A 63 -2.83 40.28 -4.64
C ASN A 63 -4.21 39.97 -5.23
N ARG A 64 -4.79 40.93 -5.95
CA ARG A 64 -5.96 40.71 -6.80
C ARG A 64 -5.50 40.03 -8.08
N GLN A 65 -5.65 38.71 -8.17
CA GLN A 65 -5.58 37.99 -9.44
C GLN A 65 -6.93 37.38 -9.81
N ARG A 66 -7.23 37.51 -11.10
CA ARG A 66 -8.50 37.23 -11.78
C ARG A 66 -9.05 35.85 -11.42
N THR A 67 -10.30 35.81 -10.99
CA THR A 67 -11.10 34.59 -10.82
C THR A 67 -11.38 33.97 -12.18
N PHE A 68 -10.47 33.13 -12.66
CA PHE A 68 -10.83 31.98 -13.47
C PHE A 68 -11.29 30.90 -12.48
N THR A 69 -12.57 30.86 -12.16
CA THR A 69 -13.15 29.69 -11.47
C THR A 69 -13.38 28.59 -12.50
N SER A 70 -12.29 28.00 -13.01
CA SER A 70 -12.35 26.56 -13.27
C SER A 70 -12.50 25.94 -11.89
N SER A 71 -13.61 25.25 -11.63
CA SER A 71 -13.74 24.40 -10.45
C SER A 71 -12.67 23.31 -10.53
N LEU A 72 -11.46 23.60 -10.07
CA LEU A 72 -10.58 22.60 -9.53
C LEU A 72 -11.29 22.12 -8.27
N ALA A 73 -12.18 21.14 -8.46
CA ALA A 73 -12.40 20.15 -7.44
C ALA A 73 -11.03 19.51 -7.19
N THR A 74 -10.24 20.12 -6.32
CA THR A 74 -9.18 19.37 -5.65
C THR A 74 -9.92 18.21 -5.00
N PRO A 75 -9.67 16.95 -5.39
CA PRO A 75 -10.22 15.84 -4.65
C PRO A 75 -9.82 16.07 -3.20
N ASN A 76 -10.80 16.00 -2.30
CA ASN A 76 -10.56 16.08 -0.87
C ASN A 76 -9.56 14.96 -0.58
N ILE A 77 -8.28 15.28 -0.36
CA ILE A 77 -7.26 14.27 -0.05
C ILE A 77 -7.56 13.84 1.37
N ASP A 78 -8.31 12.77 1.46
CA ASP A 78 -8.65 12.10 2.69
C ASP A 78 -7.45 11.28 3.14
N PHE A 79 -6.79 11.71 4.21
CA PHE A 79 -5.67 10.98 4.80
C PHE A 79 -6.13 9.69 5.51
N GLU A 80 -7.44 9.49 5.74
CA GLU A 80 -7.98 8.19 6.17
C GLU A 80 -7.93 7.15 5.04
N ASN A 81 -7.94 7.59 3.77
CA ASN A 81 -7.71 6.72 2.62
C ASN A 81 -6.24 6.35 2.39
N LEU A 82 -5.28 6.98 3.08
CA LEU A 82 -3.88 6.55 3.03
C LEU A 82 -3.64 5.25 3.81
N GLU A 83 -4.43 4.98 4.85
CA GLU A 83 -4.44 3.68 5.53
C GLU A 83 -5.13 2.61 4.66
N SER A 84 -6.28 2.95 4.04
CA SER A 84 -6.95 2.07 3.07
C SER A 84 -6.15 1.83 1.79
N LEU A 85 -5.13 2.65 1.51
CA LEU A 85 -4.15 2.47 0.43
C LEU A 85 -3.03 1.49 0.78
N GLN A 86 -2.65 1.42 2.07
CA GLN A 86 -1.68 0.42 2.54
C GLN A 86 -2.30 -0.97 2.57
N VAL A 87 -3.60 -1.10 2.81
CA VAL A 87 -4.28 -2.40 2.94
C VAL A 87 -4.26 -3.22 1.64
N PRO A 88 -4.69 -2.74 0.46
CA PRO A 88 -4.64 -3.51 -0.80
C PRO A 88 -3.22 -3.87 -1.22
N MET A 89 -2.25 -2.99 -0.97
CA MET A 89 -0.85 -3.28 -1.25
C MET A 89 -0.29 -4.34 -0.30
N LEU A 90 -0.63 -4.26 0.99
CA LEU A 90 -0.26 -5.25 1.98
C LEU A 90 -0.93 -6.60 1.69
N GLU A 91 -2.20 -6.60 1.30
CA GLU A 91 -2.95 -7.78 0.86
C GLU A 91 -2.27 -8.41 -0.35
N LEU A 92 -1.97 -7.64 -1.41
CA LEU A 92 -1.25 -8.14 -2.57
C LEU A 92 0.07 -8.81 -2.17
N LYS A 93 0.87 -8.14 -1.32
CA LYS A 93 2.14 -8.68 -0.84
C LYS A 93 1.96 -9.97 -0.04
N ASN A 94 0.94 -10.04 0.81
CA ASN A 94 0.61 -11.25 1.57
C ASN A 94 0.15 -12.39 0.65
N ARG A 95 -0.70 -12.11 -0.34
CA ARG A 95 -1.18 -13.11 -1.31
C ARG A 95 -0.06 -13.65 -2.18
N LEU A 96 0.84 -12.79 -2.66
CA LEU A 96 2.04 -13.21 -3.39
C LEU A 96 2.93 -14.11 -2.53
N LYS A 97 3.11 -13.77 -1.25
CA LYS A 97 3.87 -14.60 -0.30
C LYS A 97 3.20 -15.96 -0.07
N GLU A 98 1.89 -15.98 0.15
CA GLU A 98 1.11 -17.22 0.32
C GLU A 98 1.19 -18.10 -0.93
N GLN A 99 1.00 -17.53 -2.13
CA GLN A 99 1.13 -18.23 -3.40
C GLN A 99 2.52 -18.84 -3.55
N THR A 100 3.56 -18.08 -3.23
CA THR A 100 4.95 -18.54 -3.31
C THR A 100 5.20 -19.73 -2.39
N ILE A 101 4.72 -19.67 -1.14
CA ILE A 101 4.87 -20.76 -0.18
C ILE A 101 4.12 -22.01 -0.65
N THR A 102 2.87 -21.86 -1.11
CA THR A 102 2.07 -22.97 -1.62
C THR A 102 2.72 -23.60 -2.85
N LEU A 103 3.24 -22.78 -3.76
CA LEU A 103 3.94 -23.27 -4.94
C LEU A 103 5.20 -24.04 -4.58
N ILE A 104 6.04 -23.51 -3.68
CA ILE A 104 7.25 -24.20 -3.20
C ILE A 104 6.90 -25.55 -2.55
N LYS A 105 5.80 -25.62 -1.78
CA LYS A 105 5.33 -26.89 -1.21
C LYS A 105 5.03 -27.90 -2.31
N ILE A 106 4.27 -27.52 -3.35
CA ILE A 106 3.97 -28.43 -4.47
C ILE A 106 5.25 -28.85 -5.20
N ILE A 107 6.15 -27.91 -5.49
CA ILE A 107 7.43 -28.20 -6.14
C ILE A 107 8.27 -29.18 -5.30
N SER A 108 8.27 -29.03 -3.97
CA SER A 108 9.00 -29.91 -3.06
C SER A 108 8.51 -31.37 -3.14
N LEU A 109 7.21 -31.56 -3.41
CA LEU A 109 6.55 -32.86 -3.58
C LEU A 109 6.76 -33.49 -4.97
N SER A 110 7.26 -32.74 -5.97
CA SER A 110 7.62 -33.32 -7.28
C SER A 110 8.80 -34.30 -7.18
N GLU A 111 9.06 -35.16 -8.15
CA GLU A 111 10.21 -36.11 -8.08
C GLU A 111 11.51 -35.54 -8.68
N ASN A 112 11.45 -34.41 -9.39
CA ASN A 112 12.57 -33.82 -10.16
C ASN A 112 13.66 -33.16 -9.27
N TYR A 113 14.39 -33.95 -8.49
CA TYR A 113 15.28 -33.47 -7.42
C TYR A 113 16.37 -32.47 -7.85
N ASP A 114 16.93 -32.61 -9.06
CA ASP A 114 18.09 -31.80 -9.49
C ASP A 114 17.73 -30.37 -9.93
N GLU A 115 16.52 -30.14 -10.44
CA GLU A 115 16.07 -28.82 -10.90
C GLU A 115 15.36 -28.01 -9.82
N LYS A 116 14.76 -28.68 -8.82
CA LYS A 116 13.98 -28.03 -7.73
C LYS A 116 14.71 -26.86 -7.07
N PRO A 117 15.97 -26.98 -6.61
CA PRO A 117 16.58 -25.91 -5.82
C PRO A 117 16.78 -24.64 -6.65
N LYS A 118 17.13 -24.79 -7.94
CA LYS A 118 17.35 -23.67 -8.86
C LYS A 118 16.04 -22.94 -9.17
N VAL A 119 14.97 -23.70 -9.41
CA VAL A 119 13.66 -23.11 -9.70
C VAL A 119 13.09 -22.42 -8.46
N ILE A 120 13.15 -23.07 -7.29
CA ILE A 120 12.72 -22.48 -6.01
C ILE A 120 13.49 -21.19 -5.73
N GLN A 121 14.82 -21.20 -5.88
CA GLN A 121 15.64 -20.00 -5.67
C GLN A 121 15.24 -18.87 -6.62
N SER A 122 15.01 -19.18 -7.89
CA SER A 122 14.62 -18.18 -8.90
C SER A 122 13.24 -17.57 -8.59
N ILE A 123 12.28 -18.39 -8.13
CA ILE A 123 10.96 -17.92 -7.69
C ILE A 123 11.10 -16.99 -6.48
N ILE A 124 11.89 -17.38 -5.47
CA ILE A 124 12.10 -16.58 -4.26
C ILE A 124 12.75 -15.24 -4.61
N GLU A 125 13.76 -15.23 -5.47
CA GLU A 125 14.44 -14.00 -5.91
C GLU A 125 13.49 -13.05 -6.65
N PHE A 126 12.69 -13.59 -7.57
CA PHE A 126 11.70 -12.82 -8.31
C PHE A 126 10.66 -12.19 -7.38
N ILE A 127 10.04 -12.99 -6.51
CA ILE A 127 9.00 -12.52 -5.59
C ILE A 127 9.57 -11.55 -4.56
N ASN A 128 10.75 -11.82 -4.00
CA ASN A 128 11.38 -10.88 -3.07
C ASN A 128 11.73 -9.54 -3.73
N GLY A 129 12.09 -9.54 -5.01
CA GLY A 129 12.24 -8.30 -5.77
C GLY A 129 10.98 -7.43 -5.74
N ILE A 130 9.81 -8.06 -5.89
CA ILE A 130 8.50 -7.39 -5.84
C ILE A 130 8.11 -7.00 -4.41
N LEU A 131 8.38 -7.86 -3.42
CA LEU A 131 7.94 -7.67 -2.04
C LEU A 131 8.77 -6.64 -1.26
N VAL A 132 10.09 -6.69 -1.40
CA VAL A 132 11.06 -5.86 -0.64
C VAL A 132 11.29 -4.51 -1.31
N GLY A 133 11.18 -4.46 -2.64
CA GLY A 133 11.26 -3.23 -3.42
C GLY A 133 10.12 -2.25 -3.15
N ASP A 134 10.36 -0.99 -3.45
CA ASP A 134 9.28 -0.03 -3.65
C ASP A 134 8.53 -0.46 -4.92
N PHE A 135 7.26 -0.85 -4.76
CA PHE A 135 6.43 -1.38 -5.84
C PHE A 135 6.38 -0.47 -7.07
N TYR A 136 6.52 0.85 -6.86
CA TYR A 136 6.49 1.87 -7.92
C TYR A 136 7.85 2.15 -8.57
N ARG A 137 8.94 1.70 -7.94
CA ARG A 137 10.32 1.84 -8.44
C ARG A 137 10.95 0.50 -8.79
N TYR A 138 10.12 -0.54 -8.82
CA TYR A 138 10.53 -1.84 -9.28
C TYR A 138 10.79 -1.74 -10.78
N ASP A 139 12.03 -1.97 -11.17
CA ASP A 139 12.42 -2.16 -12.57
C ASP A 139 12.28 -3.64 -12.92
N THR A 140 11.79 -3.93 -14.13
CA THR A 140 11.59 -5.29 -14.63
C THR A 140 12.76 -6.19 -14.29
N ASN A 141 12.49 -7.23 -13.50
CA ASN A 141 13.53 -8.15 -13.14
C ASN A 141 13.54 -9.26 -14.19
N LYS A 142 14.57 -9.30 -15.05
CA LYS A 142 14.83 -10.43 -15.99
C LYS A 142 14.85 -11.81 -15.30
N SER A 143 14.77 -11.84 -13.98
CA SER A 143 14.54 -13.01 -13.15
C SER A 143 13.28 -13.81 -13.52
N LEU A 144 12.21 -13.18 -14.04
CA LEU A 144 11.04 -13.95 -14.51
C LEU A 144 11.42 -14.92 -15.64
N GLU A 145 12.23 -14.48 -16.60
CA GLU A 145 12.71 -15.32 -17.72
C GLU A 145 13.57 -16.52 -17.27
N LYS A 146 14.10 -16.48 -16.04
CA LYS A 146 14.90 -17.57 -15.46
C LYS A 146 14.04 -18.64 -14.80
N ILE A 147 12.79 -18.32 -14.46
CA ILE A 147 11.86 -19.28 -13.87
C ILE A 147 11.38 -20.18 -14.99
N LYS A 148 11.58 -21.48 -14.82
CA LYS A 148 11.11 -22.51 -15.75
C LYS A 148 10.14 -23.43 -15.03
N ILE A 149 9.02 -22.89 -14.56
CA ILE A 149 8.05 -23.67 -13.79
C ILE A 149 7.48 -24.83 -14.62
N SER A 150 7.38 -24.65 -15.94
CA SER A 150 6.94 -25.68 -16.89
C SER A 150 7.85 -26.92 -16.97
N SER A 151 9.10 -26.86 -16.47
CA SER A 151 9.96 -28.05 -16.39
C SER A 151 9.61 -28.95 -15.20
N ILE A 152 8.82 -28.45 -14.25
CA ILE A 152 8.39 -29.19 -13.07
C ILE A 152 7.21 -30.08 -13.47
N LYS A 153 7.46 -31.38 -13.51
CA LYS A 153 6.45 -32.41 -13.73
C LYS A 153 6.04 -33.04 -12.40
N LEU A 154 4.73 -33.17 -12.22
CA LEU A 154 4.13 -33.94 -11.13
C LEU A 154 3.72 -35.28 -11.71
N ASN A 155 4.41 -36.36 -11.32
CA ASN A 155 4.15 -37.70 -11.86
C ASN A 155 2.90 -38.34 -11.24
N VAL A 156 2.52 -37.91 -10.03
CA VAL A 156 1.35 -38.40 -9.30
C VAL A 156 0.64 -37.22 -8.67
N LEU A 157 -0.67 -37.13 -8.91
CA LEU A 157 -1.55 -36.13 -8.29
C LEU A 157 -2.22 -36.74 -7.06
N THR A 158 -1.56 -36.61 -5.92
CA THR A 158 -2.14 -37.01 -4.63
C THR A 158 -3.23 -36.02 -4.20
N ASP A 159 -4.13 -36.43 -3.31
CA ASP A 159 -5.16 -35.55 -2.72
C ASP A 159 -4.55 -34.27 -2.12
N GLU A 160 -3.36 -34.37 -1.53
CA GLU A 160 -2.61 -33.24 -0.99
C GLU A 160 -2.19 -32.27 -2.10
N ILE A 161 -1.63 -32.77 -3.20
CA ILE A 161 -1.22 -31.95 -4.34
C ILE A 161 -2.45 -31.27 -4.97
N MET A 162 -3.56 -32.02 -5.13
CA MET A 162 -4.82 -31.47 -5.65
C MET A 162 -5.37 -30.35 -4.76
N CYS A 163 -5.33 -30.52 -3.44
CA CYS A 163 -5.72 -29.47 -2.49
C CYS A 163 -4.86 -28.21 -2.63
N LEU A 164 -3.53 -28.38 -2.73
CA LEU A 164 -2.60 -27.27 -2.90
C LEU A 164 -2.76 -26.57 -4.26
N LEU A 165 -3.04 -27.31 -5.34
CA LEU A 165 -3.32 -26.75 -6.66
C LEU A 165 -4.62 -25.93 -6.66
N ASN A 166 -5.68 -26.42 -6.01
CA ASN A 166 -6.91 -25.66 -5.82
C ASN A 166 -6.66 -24.38 -4.99
N GLN A 167 -5.83 -24.47 -3.94
CA GLN A 167 -5.43 -23.29 -3.17
C GLN A 167 -4.66 -22.28 -4.03
N LEU A 168 -3.77 -22.72 -4.93
CA LEU A 168 -3.10 -21.82 -5.88
C LEU A 168 -4.08 -21.11 -6.81
N GLN A 169 -5.10 -21.81 -7.33
CA GLN A 169 -6.12 -21.19 -8.18
C GLN A 169 -6.89 -20.09 -7.45
N VAL A 170 -7.26 -20.32 -6.18
CA VAL A 170 -7.89 -19.29 -5.34
C VAL A 170 -6.96 -18.09 -5.16
N LEU A 171 -5.67 -18.33 -4.90
CA LEU A 171 -4.69 -17.26 -4.72
C LEU A 171 -4.45 -16.42 -5.98
N ILE A 172 -4.51 -17.02 -7.17
CA ILE A 172 -4.47 -16.28 -8.45
C ILE A 172 -5.63 -15.27 -8.51
N VAL A 173 -6.84 -15.71 -8.14
CA VAL A 173 -8.03 -14.85 -8.12
C VAL A 173 -7.89 -13.74 -7.07
N ASP A 174 -7.44 -14.07 -5.86
CA ASP A 174 -7.22 -13.09 -4.79
C ASP A 174 -6.18 -12.03 -5.19
N ILE A 175 -5.09 -12.43 -5.85
CA ILE A 175 -4.07 -11.51 -6.38
C ILE A 175 -4.70 -10.56 -7.41
N ALA A 176 -5.52 -11.08 -8.33
CA ALA A 176 -6.22 -10.25 -9.31
C ALA A 176 -7.19 -9.25 -8.66
N ILE A 177 -7.89 -9.66 -7.59
CA ILE A 177 -8.76 -8.78 -6.80
C ILE A 177 -7.93 -7.67 -6.14
N SER A 178 -6.81 -8.00 -5.48
CA SER A 178 -5.93 -7.01 -4.84
C SER A 178 -5.33 -6.04 -5.87
N LEU A 179 -4.89 -6.52 -7.03
CA LEU A 179 -4.41 -5.64 -8.12
C LEU A 179 -5.50 -4.69 -8.61
N ARG A 180 -6.74 -5.17 -8.75
CA ARG A 180 -7.88 -4.34 -9.12
C ARG A 180 -8.19 -3.29 -8.06
N ALA A 181 -8.11 -3.66 -6.78
CA ALA A 181 -8.29 -2.73 -5.66
C ALA A 181 -7.17 -1.68 -5.61
N ILE A 182 -5.93 -2.02 -5.94
CA ILE A 182 -4.84 -1.02 -6.06
C ILE A 182 -5.12 -0.06 -7.22
N LYS A 183 -5.61 -0.58 -8.35
CA LYS A 183 -5.90 0.22 -9.54
C LYS A 183 -6.94 1.31 -9.32
N THR A 184 -7.89 1.14 -8.38
CA THR A 184 -8.86 2.20 -8.08
C THR A 184 -8.22 3.44 -7.49
N PHE A 185 -7.04 3.31 -6.88
CA PHE A 185 -6.29 4.43 -6.33
C PHE A 185 -5.12 4.86 -7.22
N TYR A 186 -4.60 3.96 -8.05
CA TYR A 186 -3.51 4.23 -8.99
C TYR A 186 -3.93 3.87 -10.43
N PRO A 187 -4.52 4.82 -11.18
CA PRO A 187 -5.04 4.54 -12.52
C PRO A 187 -3.94 4.13 -13.51
N ASP A 188 -2.71 4.58 -13.29
CA ASP A 188 -1.56 4.29 -14.14
C ASP A 188 -0.86 2.96 -13.79
N LEU A 189 -1.42 2.15 -12.88
CA LEU A 189 -0.85 0.88 -12.41
C LEU A 189 -0.41 -0.04 -13.56
N ASN A 190 -1.18 -0.09 -14.65
CA ASN A 190 -0.90 -0.92 -15.82
C ASN A 190 0.44 -0.57 -16.52
N SER A 191 0.97 0.63 -16.31
CA SER A 191 2.22 1.07 -16.90
C SER A 191 3.45 0.60 -16.11
N LEU A 192 3.28 0.22 -14.85
CA LEU A 192 4.35 -0.20 -13.95
C LEU A 192 4.85 -1.60 -14.30
N ASP A 193 6.16 -1.79 -14.23
CA ASP A 193 6.78 -3.08 -14.53
C ASP A 193 6.47 -4.13 -13.47
N SER A 194 6.32 -3.73 -12.20
CA SER A 194 5.84 -4.61 -11.13
C SER A 194 4.47 -5.21 -11.43
N TYR A 195 3.55 -4.40 -11.96
CA TYR A 195 2.22 -4.87 -12.35
C TYR A 195 2.32 -5.88 -13.51
N LYS A 196 3.07 -5.53 -14.57
CA LYS A 196 3.23 -6.40 -15.74
C LYS A 196 3.89 -7.73 -15.37
N ASP A 197 4.90 -7.70 -14.53
CA ASP A 197 5.64 -8.89 -14.08
C ASP A 197 4.76 -9.77 -13.19
N ILE A 198 3.96 -9.19 -12.29
CA ILE A 198 2.99 -9.95 -11.51
C ILE A 198 1.96 -10.61 -12.42
N VAL A 199 1.37 -9.88 -13.37
CA VAL A 199 0.37 -10.43 -14.30
C VAL A 199 0.98 -11.56 -15.12
N SER A 200 2.16 -11.35 -15.70
CA SER A 200 2.87 -12.37 -16.48
C SER A 200 3.17 -13.61 -15.65
N TRP A 201 3.58 -13.43 -14.38
CA TRP A 201 3.77 -14.52 -13.43
C TRP A 201 2.46 -15.27 -13.13
N GLN A 202 1.34 -14.56 -12.94
CA GLN A 202 0.04 -15.21 -12.72
C GLN A 202 -0.38 -16.06 -13.93
N GLU A 203 -0.15 -15.56 -15.15
CA GLU A 203 -0.43 -16.30 -16.37
C GLU A 203 0.43 -17.56 -16.50
N GLU A 204 1.72 -17.47 -16.14
CA GLU A 204 2.64 -18.61 -16.16
C GLU A 204 2.22 -19.70 -15.15
N VAL A 205 1.90 -19.31 -13.91
CA VAL A 205 1.41 -20.24 -12.88
C VAL A 205 0.07 -20.86 -13.30
N GLN A 206 -0.87 -20.06 -13.82
CA GLN A 206 -2.16 -20.55 -14.27
C GLN A 206 -2.02 -21.58 -15.41
N LYS A 207 -1.17 -21.27 -16.39
CA LYS A 207 -0.87 -22.18 -17.50
C LYS A 207 -0.26 -23.48 -16.98
N TRP A 208 0.70 -23.40 -16.08
CA TRP A 208 1.32 -24.58 -15.48
C TRP A 208 0.31 -25.44 -14.72
N ILE A 209 -0.59 -24.83 -13.94
CA ILE A 209 -1.68 -25.57 -13.26
C ILE A 209 -2.56 -26.29 -14.28
N SER A 210 -2.94 -25.62 -15.38
CA SER A 210 -3.72 -26.25 -16.45
C SER A 210 -2.99 -27.43 -17.10
N ASP A 211 -1.69 -27.27 -17.38
CA ASP A 211 -0.86 -28.33 -17.95
C ASP A 211 -0.81 -29.55 -17.01
N VAL A 212 -0.60 -29.32 -15.71
CA VAL A 212 -0.60 -30.37 -14.68
C VAL A 212 -1.94 -31.11 -14.61
N LEU A 213 -3.06 -30.39 -14.54
CA LEU A 213 -4.40 -30.98 -14.42
C LEU A 213 -4.86 -31.67 -15.71
N SER A 214 -4.30 -31.29 -16.87
CA SER A 214 -4.61 -31.93 -18.15
C SER A 214 -4.01 -33.34 -18.27
N ILE A 215 -2.95 -33.63 -17.51
CA ILE A 215 -2.28 -34.94 -17.50
C ILE A 215 -3.14 -36.01 -16.80
N ASP A 216 -3.98 -35.63 -15.83
CA ASP A 216 -4.84 -36.56 -15.08
C ASP A 216 -6.06 -37.06 -15.88
N ASN A 217 -6.36 -36.43 -17.02
CA ASN A 217 -7.52 -36.74 -17.87
C ASN A 217 -7.17 -37.64 -19.09
N ASN A 218 -5.94 -38.14 -19.19
CA ASN A 218 -5.47 -39.07 -20.23
C ASN A 218 -4.89 -40.34 -19.60
#